data_AF-A0A0G3GX38-F1
#
_entry.id   AF-A0A0G3GX38-F1
#
_cell.length_a   1.000
_cell.length_b   1.000
_cell.length_c   1.000
_cell.angle_alpha   90.00
_cell.angle_beta   90.00
_cell.angle_gamma   90.00
#
_symmetry.space_group_name_H-M   'P 1'
#
loop_
_entity.id
_entity.type
_entity.pdbx_description
1 polymer ?
#
loop_
_entity_poly.entity_id
_entity_poly.type
_entity_poly.pdbx_seq_one_letter_code
_entity_poly.pdbx_strand_id
1 'polypeptide(L)'
;MIEDYIEQPKQVWTTEDYEDMGWHDSVIYGINFHPEHDHIKFDIDYCFGHVPINDVSFKQCTAACDLVFHDPSELSLNLQQTPFPLEIEDLYLSYNGTYPSGSDRWAVRIVTMWGEVSFKATGFTQTLTSELVVGCRDY
;
A
#
# COMPACT_ATOMS: atom_id res chain seq x y z
N MET A 1 -2.03 2.31 -27.82
CA MET A 1 -0.66 2.69 -27.42
C MET A 1 -0.51 3.13 -25.94
N ILE A 2 -1.56 3.08 -25.10
CA ILE A 2 -1.41 3.01 -23.63
C ILE A 2 -1.49 1.54 -23.18
N GLU A 3 -2.32 0.76 -23.87
CA GLU A 3 -2.56 -0.67 -23.65
C GLU A 3 -1.31 -1.56 -23.83
N ASP A 4 -0.28 -1.09 -24.55
CA ASP A 4 0.94 -1.88 -24.81
C ASP A 4 1.99 -1.79 -23.68
N TYR A 5 1.77 -0.94 -22.67
CA TYR A 5 2.75 -0.65 -21.63
C TYR A 5 2.47 -1.29 -20.28
N ILE A 6 1.30 -1.91 -20.08
CA ILE A 6 0.93 -2.45 -18.78
C ILE A 6 0.50 -3.90 -18.95
N GLU A 7 1.39 -4.83 -18.56
CA GLU A 7 1.00 -6.22 -18.33
C GLU A 7 -0.14 -6.25 -17.30
N GLN A 8 -1.07 -7.21 -17.44
CA GLN A 8 -2.17 -7.30 -16.48
C GLN A 8 -1.61 -7.43 -15.07
N PRO A 9 -2.04 -6.56 -14.12
CA PRO A 9 -1.49 -6.58 -12.79
C PRO A 9 -1.83 -7.89 -12.09
N LYS A 10 -0.85 -8.42 -11.36
CA LYS A 10 -1.02 -9.57 -10.47
C LYS A 10 -2.21 -9.31 -9.55
N GLN A 11 -3.10 -10.28 -9.40
CA GLN A 11 -4.34 -10.06 -8.62
C GLN A 11 -4.12 -9.97 -7.11
N VAL A 12 -3.09 -10.64 -6.61
CA VAL A 12 -2.74 -10.75 -5.19
C VAL A 12 -1.23 -10.64 -5.03
N TRP A 13 -0.76 -9.72 -4.21
CA TRP A 13 0.62 -9.63 -3.73
C TRP A 13 0.72 -10.03 -2.27
N THR A 14 1.88 -10.54 -1.88
CA THR A 14 2.18 -10.92 -0.51
C THR A 14 3.46 -10.24 -0.04
N THR A 15 3.83 -10.46 1.22
CA THR A 15 5.12 -10.06 1.79
C THR A 15 6.32 -10.42 0.91
N GLU A 16 6.26 -11.52 0.14
CA GLU A 16 7.35 -11.97 -0.74
C GLU A 16 7.56 -11.03 -1.94
N ASP A 17 6.53 -10.31 -2.35
CA ASP A 17 6.58 -9.37 -3.47
C ASP A 17 7.05 -7.96 -3.04
N TYR A 18 7.29 -7.73 -1.73
CA TYR A 18 7.55 -6.39 -1.18
C TYR A 18 8.63 -5.60 -1.93
N GLU A 19 9.74 -6.25 -2.29
CA GLU A 19 10.88 -5.62 -2.97
C GLU A 19 10.58 -5.25 -4.43
N ASP A 20 9.60 -5.91 -5.05
CA ASP A 20 9.18 -5.67 -6.43
C ASP A 20 8.05 -4.63 -6.53
N MET A 21 7.48 -4.22 -5.39
CA MET A 21 6.37 -3.27 -5.29
C MET A 21 6.86 -1.83 -5.16
N GLY A 22 6.21 -0.89 -5.86
CA GLY A 22 6.37 0.55 -5.64
C GLY A 22 5.29 1.06 -4.68
N TRP A 23 5.66 1.67 -3.56
CA TRP A 23 4.69 2.09 -2.53
C TRP A 23 4.27 3.56 -2.64
N HIS A 24 5.12 4.39 -3.23
CA HIS A 24 4.94 5.84 -3.37
C HIS A 24 3.68 6.19 -4.20
N ASP A 25 3.06 7.33 -3.91
CA ASP A 25 1.86 7.88 -4.55
C ASP A 25 0.57 7.05 -4.37
N SER A 26 0.59 5.99 -3.57
CA SER A 26 -0.61 5.23 -3.24
C SER A 26 -1.46 5.99 -2.24
N VAL A 27 -2.76 6.11 -2.48
CA VAL A 27 -3.65 6.95 -1.67
C VAL A 27 -4.41 6.09 -0.69
N ILE A 28 -4.43 6.47 0.58
CA ILE A 28 -5.18 5.80 1.65
C ILE A 28 -6.53 6.50 1.80
N TYR A 29 -7.62 5.75 1.57
CA TYR A 29 -8.99 6.21 1.83
C TYR A 29 -9.50 5.80 3.20
N GLY A 30 -8.98 4.72 3.77
CA GLY A 30 -9.44 4.22 5.05
C GLY A 30 -8.44 3.30 5.75
N ILE A 31 -8.48 3.32 7.09
CA ILE A 31 -7.77 2.38 7.96
C ILE A 31 -8.84 1.68 8.80
N ASN A 32 -8.98 0.37 8.61
CA ASN A 32 -10.00 -0.46 9.23
C ASN A 32 -9.35 -1.46 10.19
N PHE A 33 -9.84 -1.48 11.43
CA PHE A 33 -9.38 -2.40 12.46
C PHE A 33 -10.36 -3.57 12.57
N HIS A 34 -9.88 -4.78 12.31
CA HIS A 34 -10.67 -6.02 12.33
C HIS A 34 -10.14 -6.96 13.42
N PRO A 35 -10.37 -6.66 14.71
CA PRO A 35 -9.85 -7.46 15.82
C PRO A 35 -10.42 -8.89 15.83
N GLU A 36 -11.60 -9.12 15.26
CA GLU A 36 -12.20 -10.45 15.11
C GLU A 36 -11.47 -11.35 14.10
N HIS A 37 -10.64 -10.75 13.24
CA HIS A 37 -9.85 -11.42 12.22
C HIS A 37 -8.34 -11.20 12.42
N ASP A 38 -7.94 -10.57 13.53
CA ASP A 38 -6.56 -10.19 13.82
C ASP A 38 -5.89 -9.44 12.64
N HIS A 39 -6.61 -8.49 12.02
CA HIS A 39 -6.12 -7.75 10.85
C HIS A 39 -6.22 -6.22 11.01
N ILE A 40 -5.29 -5.50 10.37
CA ILE A 40 -5.46 -4.10 9.99
C ILE A 40 -5.55 -4.04 8.47
N LYS A 41 -6.58 -3.38 7.94
CA LYS A 41 -6.79 -3.19 6.50
C LYS A 41 -6.67 -1.71 6.14
N PHE A 42 -5.85 -1.43 5.14
CA PHE A 42 -5.80 -0.15 4.44
C PHE A 42 -6.59 -0.29 3.14
N ASP A 43 -7.55 0.60 2.95
CA ASP A 43 -8.25 0.78 1.67
C ASP A 43 -7.45 1.80 0.86
N ILE A 44 -6.83 1.35 -0.23
CA ILE A 44 -5.90 2.18 -1.01
C ILE A 44 -6.22 2.18 -2.49
N ASP A 45 -5.94 3.30 -3.17
CA ASP A 45 -5.63 3.27 -4.60
C ASP A 45 -4.13 3.03 -4.74
N TYR A 46 -3.74 1.80 -5.09
CA TYR A 46 -2.34 1.45 -5.29
C TYR A 46 -1.81 2.04 -6.60
N CYS A 47 -0.66 2.70 -6.54
CA CYS A 47 0.00 3.27 -7.72
C CYS A 47 0.89 2.24 -8.41
N PHE A 48 0.54 1.87 -9.65
CA PHE A 48 1.34 1.01 -10.52
C PHE A 48 2.44 1.76 -11.27
N GLY A 49 2.44 3.09 -11.17
CA GLY A 49 3.41 3.97 -11.81
C GLY A 49 2.79 4.97 -12.77
N HIS A 50 3.65 5.61 -13.56
CA HIS A 50 3.34 6.77 -14.37
C HIS A 50 3.57 6.49 -15.85
N VAL A 51 2.55 6.74 -16.68
CA VAL A 51 2.64 6.64 -18.14
C VAL A 51 2.82 8.05 -18.72
N PRO A 52 3.90 8.33 -19.47
CA PRO A 52 4.08 9.63 -20.09
C PRO A 52 2.98 9.90 -21.13
N ILE A 53 2.39 11.09 -21.05
CA ILE A 53 1.51 11.63 -22.11
C ILE A 53 2.34 12.40 -23.12
N ASN A 54 3.32 13.17 -22.63
CA ASN A 54 4.30 13.94 -23.39
C ASN A 54 5.53 14.19 -22.49
N ASP A 55 6.47 15.01 -22.95
CA ASP A 55 7.75 15.28 -22.26
C ASP A 55 7.61 15.93 -20.87
N VAL A 56 6.45 16.50 -20.54
CA VAL A 56 6.22 17.26 -19.30
C VAL A 56 5.02 16.78 -18.48
N SER A 57 4.26 15.78 -18.96
CA SER A 57 3.06 15.32 -18.25
C SER A 57 2.89 13.80 -18.30
N PHE A 58 2.31 13.26 -17.23
CA PHE A 58 2.14 11.83 -17.01
C PHE A 58 0.71 11.52 -16.56
N LYS A 59 0.25 10.28 -16.79
CA LYS A 59 -0.94 9.71 -16.14
C LYS A 59 -0.49 8.74 -15.07
N GLN A 60 -1.14 8.81 -13.92
CA GLN A 60 -0.96 7.81 -12.87
C GLN A 60 -1.85 6.60 -13.19
N CYS A 61 -1.28 5.40 -13.09
CA CYS A 61 -2.03 4.15 -13.24
C CYS A 61 -2.32 3.63 -11.84
N THR A 62 -3.59 3.53 -11.48
CA THR A 62 -4.00 3.08 -10.14
C THR A 62 -5.07 2.01 -10.20
N ALA A 63 -5.17 1.21 -9.15
CA ALA A 63 -6.33 0.36 -8.91
C ALA A 63 -6.63 0.31 -7.42
N ALA A 64 -7.93 0.30 -7.08
CA ALA A 64 -8.36 0.09 -5.72
C ALA A 64 -7.89 -1.30 -5.24
N CYS A 65 -7.29 -1.33 -4.05
CA CYS A 65 -6.72 -2.50 -3.42
C CYS A 65 -7.05 -2.54 -1.93
N ASP A 66 -7.22 -3.77 -1.43
CA ASP A 66 -7.20 -4.05 0.00
C ASP A 66 -5.77 -4.43 0.40
N LEU A 67 -5.09 -3.58 1.16
CA LEU A 67 -3.79 -3.90 1.78
C LEU A 67 -4.02 -4.34 3.23
N VAL A 68 -3.86 -5.64 3.49
CA VAL A 68 -4.19 -6.27 4.77
C VAL A 68 -2.92 -6.76 5.45
N PHE A 69 -2.70 -6.32 6.68
CA PHE A 69 -1.63 -6.80 7.55
C PHE A 69 -2.18 -7.81 8.57
N HIS A 70 -1.44 -8.89 8.75
CA HIS A 70 -1.84 -10.03 9.59
C HIS A 70 -1.20 -9.98 10.98
N ASP A 71 -1.96 -10.37 12.00
CA ASP A 71 -1.56 -10.42 13.41
C ASP A 71 -0.88 -9.12 13.91
N PRO A 72 -1.54 -7.95 13.75
CA PRO A 72 -0.94 -6.67 14.06
C PRO A 72 -0.74 -6.51 15.58
N SER A 73 0.40 -5.94 15.97
CA SER A 73 0.70 -5.61 17.36
C SER A 73 1.49 -4.32 17.46
N GLU A 74 1.52 -3.71 18.66
CA GLU A 74 2.28 -2.48 18.92
C GLU A 74 1.91 -1.31 17.99
N LEU A 75 0.62 -1.16 17.69
CA LEU A 75 0.12 -0.09 16.82
C LEU A 75 0.38 1.30 17.41
N SER A 76 0.97 2.15 16.59
CA SER A 76 1.12 3.60 16.78
C SER A 76 0.56 4.33 15.57
N LEU A 77 -0.32 5.29 15.81
CA LEU A 77 -0.94 6.14 14.79
C LEU A 77 -0.59 7.60 15.08
N ASN A 78 0.19 8.21 14.21
CA ASN A 78 0.53 9.62 14.28
C ASN A 78 0.25 10.26 12.92
N LEU A 79 -1.03 10.56 12.66
CA LEU A 79 -1.50 11.16 11.41
C LEU A 79 -2.17 12.50 11.69
N GLN A 80 -1.90 13.48 10.83
CA GLN A 80 -2.56 14.78 10.85
C GLN A 80 -3.64 14.83 9.77
N GLN A 81 -4.86 15.21 10.16
CA GLN A 81 -5.94 15.44 9.19
C GLN A 81 -5.67 16.73 8.42
N THR A 82 -5.69 16.63 7.09
CA THR A 82 -5.56 17.76 6.16
C THR A 82 -6.68 17.71 5.11
N PRO A 83 -6.93 18.78 4.34
CA PRO A 83 -7.86 18.73 3.21
C PRO A 83 -7.31 17.97 1.99
N PHE A 84 -6.07 17.50 2.05
CA PHE A 84 -5.40 16.79 0.96
C PHE A 84 -5.50 15.27 1.16
N PRO A 85 -5.36 14.47 0.07
CA PRO A 85 -5.29 13.02 0.19
C PRO A 85 -4.16 12.58 1.13
N LEU A 86 -4.38 11.47 1.83
CA LEU A 86 -3.34 10.81 2.61
C LEU A 86 -2.58 9.88 1.67
N GLU A 87 -1.40 10.31 1.22
CA GLU A 87 -0.59 9.58 0.25
C GLU A 87 0.58 8.90 0.94
N ILE A 88 0.85 7.66 0.54
CA ILE A 88 2.02 6.91 0.96
C ILE A 88 3.24 7.53 0.26
N GLU A 89 4.16 8.05 1.04
CA GLU A 89 5.50 8.38 0.56
C GLU A 89 6.34 7.10 0.48
N ASP A 90 6.28 6.26 1.51
CA ASP A 90 7.02 5.00 1.52
C ASP A 90 6.39 4.00 2.49
N LEU A 91 6.65 2.72 2.24
CA LEU A 91 6.32 1.63 3.14
C LEU A 91 7.59 0.87 3.48
N TYR A 92 8.03 0.98 4.72
CA TYR A 92 9.17 0.22 5.22
C TYR A 92 8.70 -1.08 5.86
N LEU A 93 9.24 -2.18 5.35
CA LEU A 93 9.07 -3.50 5.93
C LEU A 93 10.44 -4.02 6.39
N SER A 94 10.60 -4.25 7.69
CA SER A 94 11.87 -4.71 8.25
C SER A 94 11.69 -5.99 9.05
N TYR A 95 12.46 -7.01 8.72
CA TYR A 95 12.41 -8.28 9.43
C TYR A 95 12.78 -8.08 10.90
N ASN A 96 11.91 -8.55 11.79
CA ASN A 96 11.96 -8.38 13.23
C ASN A 96 11.98 -9.73 13.96
N GLY A 97 12.49 -10.77 13.31
CA GLY A 97 12.60 -12.12 13.87
C GLY A 97 11.38 -12.99 13.60
N THR A 98 11.27 -14.07 14.37
CA THR A 98 10.18 -15.06 14.25
C THR A 98 9.47 -15.16 15.59
N TYR A 99 8.14 -15.30 15.57
CA TYR A 99 7.37 -15.64 16.76
C TYR A 99 7.68 -17.08 17.23
N PRO A 100 7.42 -17.41 18.51
CA PRO A 100 7.55 -18.79 19.01
C PRO A 100 6.70 -19.81 18.24
N SER A 101 5.62 -19.36 17.58
CA SER A 101 4.77 -20.18 16.69
C SER A 101 5.47 -20.60 15.40
N GLY A 102 6.55 -19.94 15.01
CA GLY A 102 7.27 -20.13 13.75
C GLY A 102 6.91 -19.12 12.66
N SER A 103 5.95 -18.23 12.87
CA SER A 103 5.61 -17.17 11.91
C SER A 103 6.65 -16.05 11.94
N ASP A 104 6.99 -15.50 10.78
CA ASP A 104 7.83 -14.31 10.68
C ASP A 104 7.18 -13.11 11.40
N ARG A 105 8.01 -12.17 11.82
CA ARG A 105 7.57 -10.92 12.42
C ARG A 105 8.26 -9.77 11.70
N TRP A 106 7.48 -8.82 11.25
CA TRP A 106 7.94 -7.65 10.52
C TRP A 106 7.58 -6.39 11.29
N ALA A 107 8.50 -5.44 11.38
CA ALA A 107 8.18 -4.08 11.79
C ALA A 107 7.81 -3.27 10.53
N VAL A 108 6.59 -2.74 10.53
CA VAL A 108 5.95 -2.02 9.44
C VAL A 108 5.93 -0.53 9.77
N ARG A 109 6.31 0.31 8.81
CA ARG A 109 6.11 1.77 8.88
C ARG A 109 5.55 2.26 7.56
N ILE A 110 4.35 2.83 7.58
CA ILE A 110 3.73 3.52 6.44
C ILE A 110 3.93 5.01 6.68
N VAL A 111 4.74 5.63 5.83
CA VAL A 111 5.13 7.04 5.92
C VAL A 111 4.29 7.85 4.94
N THR A 112 3.83 9.00 5.39
CA THR A 112 3.05 9.96 4.60
C THR A 112 3.59 11.37 4.86
N MET A 113 3.25 12.33 4.01
CA MET A 113 3.53 13.75 4.25
C MET A 113 2.94 14.28 5.57
N TRP A 114 1.90 13.61 6.08
CA TRP A 114 1.11 14.06 7.22
C TRP A 114 1.34 13.23 8.49
N GLY A 115 2.44 12.48 8.52
CA GLY A 115 2.83 11.64 9.65
C GLY A 115 3.00 10.17 9.26
N GLU A 116 2.92 9.28 10.24
CA GLU A 116 3.20 7.85 10.03
C GLU A 116 2.26 6.94 10.81
N VAL A 117 2.10 5.73 10.27
CA VAL A 117 1.50 4.57 10.95
C VAL A 117 2.59 3.53 11.14
N SER A 118 2.74 2.99 12.35
CA SER A 118 3.69 1.91 12.61
C SER A 118 3.11 0.82 13.50
N PHE A 119 3.53 -0.42 13.26
CA PHE A 119 3.12 -1.61 14.00
C PHE A 119 4.04 -2.78 13.65
N LYS A 120 3.82 -3.93 14.29
CA LYS A 120 4.40 -5.22 13.89
C LYS A 120 3.32 -6.11 13.29
N ALA A 121 3.68 -6.96 12.33
CA ALA A 121 2.76 -7.90 11.67
C ALA A 121 3.49 -9.20 11.30
N THR A 122 2.76 -10.27 11.02
CA THR A 122 3.31 -11.53 10.47
C THR A 122 3.55 -11.47 8.96
N GLY A 123 3.00 -10.45 8.30
CA GLY A 123 3.14 -10.18 6.88
C GLY A 123 1.99 -9.35 6.36
N PHE A 124 1.87 -9.23 5.05
CA PHE A 124 0.73 -8.61 4.40
C PHE A 124 0.25 -9.38 3.18
N THR A 125 -0.99 -9.12 2.80
CA THR A 125 -1.57 -9.44 1.49
C THR A 125 -2.16 -8.17 0.90
N GLN A 126 -1.91 -7.90 -0.38
CA GLN A 126 -2.59 -6.85 -1.14
C GLN A 126 -3.41 -7.48 -2.26
N THR A 127 -4.71 -7.19 -2.33
CA THR A 127 -5.61 -7.74 -3.36
C THR A 127 -6.30 -6.63 -4.13
N LEU A 128 -6.34 -6.72 -5.47
CA LEU A 128 -7.13 -5.77 -6.26
C LEU A 128 -8.62 -5.98 -5.99
N THR A 129 -9.34 -4.88 -5.84
CA THR A 129 -10.80 -4.85 -5.72
C THR A 129 -11.47 -4.19 -6.93
N SER A 130 -10.67 -3.69 -7.87
CA SER A 130 -11.10 -3.07 -9.13
C SER A 130 -10.17 -3.41 -10.29
N GLU A 131 -10.61 -3.13 -11.51
CA GLU A 131 -9.73 -3.16 -12.69
C GLU A 131 -8.75 -2.00 -12.64
N LEU A 132 -7.60 -2.17 -13.30
CA LEU A 132 -6.62 -1.09 -13.45
C LEU A 132 -7.25 0.10 -14.19
N VAL A 133 -7.19 1.27 -13.57
CA VAL A 133 -7.62 2.52 -14.17
C VAL A 133 -6.40 3.34 -14.57
N VAL A 134 -6.34 3.74 -15.83
CA VAL A 134 -5.36 4.71 -16.31
C VAL A 134 -6.00 6.09 -16.28
N GLY A 135 -5.68 6.91 -15.29
CA GLY A 135 -6.36 8.17 -14.99
C GLY A 135 -5.44 9.39 -14.88
N CYS A 136 -5.96 10.57 -15.24
CA CYS A 136 -5.30 11.85 -14.99
C CYS A 136 -5.52 12.26 -13.53
N ARG A 137 -4.61 11.89 -12.63
CA ARG A 137 -4.29 12.81 -11.54
C ARG A 137 -3.29 13.81 -12.10
N ASP A 138 -3.78 15.01 -12.38
CA ASP A 138 -2.93 16.13 -12.76
C ASP A 138 -2.26 16.64 -11.47
N TYR A 139 -0.92 16.61 -11.43
CA TYR A 139 -0.12 17.32 -10.43
C TYR A 139 0.14 18.76 -10.89
#